data_AF-A0A961RPI1-F1
#
_entry.id   AF-A0A961RPI1-F1
#
_cell.length_a   1.000
_cell.length_b   1.000
_cell.length_c   1.000
_cell.angle_alpha   90.00
_cell.angle_beta   90.00
_cell.angle_gamma   90.00
#
_symmetry.space_group_name_H-M   'P 1'
#
loop_
_entity.id
_entity.type
_entity.pdbx_description
1 polymer ?
#
loop_
_entity_poly.entity_id
_entity_poly.type
_entity_poly.pdbx_seq_one_letter_code
_entity_poly.pdbx_strand_id
1 'polypeptide(L)'
;MTIDLASHPLTAWTGPLGLPDYGAIRTEDFAPVFDAALAAHAAQIATIAANPATPTITNTLAALELAGEELGHVAAIFWGLAGAHTNPDIQALERDLAPKMSRHFSAISMNPDLFARIDDLWNRRADLELDGETARVLELTWKGFVRSGAKLDDAGKARLAEINEKLAGLGAAFGQNVLADEAGWALILDDADVEGLPDFLTAAMAEAAESRGEKGRYAVTLSRSIYEPFMTLSLRRDLREKAFHGFTMRGQNGGEHDNSAIVAETLALRAEKARLLGYETYAALKLDNTMAKTPDAVMGLLEPVWDMAKGKAAADAAELRRIA
;
A
#
# COMPACT_ATOMS: atom_id res chain seq x y z
N MET A 1 -8.42 28.34 -12.47
CA MET A 1 -9.46 27.73 -13.32
C MET A 1 -10.14 26.66 -12.50
N THR A 2 -11.47 26.56 -12.55
CA THR A 2 -12.19 25.46 -11.90
C THR A 2 -11.89 24.17 -12.68
N ILE A 3 -11.41 23.13 -12.00
CA ILE A 3 -11.21 21.80 -12.60
C ILE A 3 -12.58 21.20 -12.90
N ASP A 4 -12.80 20.78 -14.15
CA ASP A 4 -14.00 20.04 -14.55
C ASP A 4 -13.72 18.53 -14.49
N LEU A 5 -14.09 17.89 -13.38
CA LEU A 5 -13.86 16.46 -13.17
C LEU A 5 -14.63 15.57 -14.16
N ALA A 6 -15.72 16.05 -14.77
CA ALA A 6 -16.52 15.25 -15.70
C ALA A 6 -15.85 15.08 -17.06
N SER A 7 -14.83 15.89 -17.37
CA SER A 7 -14.10 15.86 -18.64
C SER A 7 -12.59 15.75 -18.50
N HIS A 8 -12.03 15.83 -17.28
CA HIS A 8 -10.58 15.76 -17.07
C HIS A 8 -10.02 14.36 -17.38
N PRO A 9 -8.89 14.21 -18.10
CA PRO A 9 -8.30 12.91 -18.41
C PRO A 9 -7.95 12.01 -17.22
N LEU A 10 -7.81 12.59 -16.02
CA LEU A 10 -7.48 11.88 -14.78
C LEU A 10 -8.71 11.20 -14.15
N THR A 11 -9.91 11.66 -14.51
CA THR A 11 -11.18 11.25 -13.87
C THR A 11 -12.23 10.78 -14.87
N ALA A 12 -12.15 11.23 -16.12
CA ALA A 12 -13.02 10.83 -17.22
C ALA A 12 -12.24 9.95 -18.22
N TRP A 13 -12.26 8.64 -18.00
CA TRP A 13 -11.56 7.69 -18.85
C TRP A 13 -12.31 7.45 -20.15
N THR A 14 -11.73 7.88 -21.27
CA THR A 14 -12.34 7.79 -22.61
C THR A 14 -11.51 6.94 -23.59
N GLY A 15 -10.44 6.30 -23.10
CA GLY A 15 -9.56 5.46 -23.91
C GLY A 15 -10.19 4.11 -24.30
N PRO A 16 -9.49 3.30 -25.12
CA PRO A 16 -9.96 1.98 -25.52
C PRO A 16 -10.34 1.13 -24.31
N LEU A 17 -11.50 0.48 -24.38
CA LEU A 17 -12.05 -0.36 -23.30
C LEU A 17 -12.35 0.40 -21.99
N GLY A 18 -12.50 1.73 -22.04
CA GLY A 18 -12.73 2.56 -20.85
C GLY A 18 -11.47 2.77 -20.01
N LEU A 19 -10.29 2.54 -20.59
CA LEU A 19 -9.01 2.78 -19.91
C LEU A 19 -8.63 4.27 -19.94
N PRO A 20 -7.80 4.72 -18.98
CA PRO A 20 -7.24 6.07 -19.03
C PRO A 20 -6.35 6.25 -20.27
N ASP A 21 -6.45 7.42 -20.91
CA ASP A 21 -5.52 7.84 -21.95
C ASP A 21 -4.26 8.44 -21.29
N TYR A 22 -3.24 7.61 -21.05
CA TYR A 22 -1.98 8.04 -20.44
C TYR A 22 -1.24 9.11 -21.25
N GLY A 23 -1.49 9.23 -22.56
CA GLY A 23 -0.89 10.28 -23.38
C GLY A 23 -1.41 11.69 -23.04
N ALA A 24 -2.58 11.77 -22.39
CA ALA A 24 -3.23 13.01 -21.98
C ALA A 24 -2.99 13.37 -20.50
N ILE A 25 -2.24 12.55 -19.75
CA ILE A 25 -2.01 12.72 -18.31
C ILE A 25 -0.68 13.44 -18.06
N ARG A 26 -0.70 14.46 -17.19
CA ARG A 26 0.49 15.19 -16.76
C ARG A 26 0.62 15.13 -15.24
N THR A 27 1.85 15.04 -14.75
CA THR A 27 2.12 14.97 -13.30
C THR A 27 1.61 16.21 -12.58
N GLU A 28 1.73 17.37 -13.20
CA GLU A 28 1.27 18.66 -12.67
C GLU A 28 -0.25 18.70 -12.38
N ASP A 29 -1.05 17.88 -13.06
CA ASP A 29 -2.51 17.88 -12.94
C ASP A 29 -2.99 17.14 -11.68
N PHE A 30 -2.17 16.25 -11.10
CA PHE A 30 -2.61 15.41 -9.98
C PHE A 30 -3.07 16.22 -8.76
N ALA A 31 -2.24 17.14 -8.26
CA ALA A 31 -2.57 17.91 -7.07
C ALA A 31 -3.91 18.68 -7.19
N PRO A 32 -4.12 19.53 -8.22
CA PRO A 32 -5.39 20.26 -8.33
C PRO A 32 -6.59 19.34 -8.60
N VAL A 33 -6.42 18.22 -9.32
CA VAL A 33 -7.51 17.26 -9.55
C VAL A 33 -7.86 16.49 -8.28
N PHE A 34 -6.88 16.08 -7.47
CA PHE A 34 -7.13 15.48 -6.16
C PHE A 34 -7.89 16.43 -5.24
N ASP A 35 -7.47 17.69 -5.14
CA ASP A 35 -8.17 18.67 -4.28
C ASP A 35 -9.63 18.86 -4.73
N ALA A 36 -9.89 18.93 -6.04
CA ALA A 36 -11.25 19.01 -6.59
C ALA A 36 -12.06 17.71 -6.34
N ALA A 37 -11.46 16.54 -6.56
CA ALA A 37 -12.12 15.24 -6.39
C ALA A 37 -12.43 14.93 -4.91
N LEU A 38 -11.54 15.30 -3.99
CA LEU A 38 -11.78 15.22 -2.55
C LEU A 38 -12.96 16.09 -2.14
N ALA A 39 -13.02 17.33 -2.63
CA ALA A 39 -14.14 18.24 -2.35
C ALA A 39 -15.47 17.72 -2.92
N ALA A 40 -15.47 17.21 -4.15
CA ALA A 40 -16.64 16.62 -4.78
C ALA A 40 -17.15 15.39 -4.00
N HIS A 41 -16.26 14.48 -3.63
CA HIS A 41 -16.59 13.31 -2.83
C HIS A 41 -17.13 13.70 -1.44
N ALA A 42 -16.52 14.68 -0.77
CA ALA A 42 -17.02 15.17 0.51
C ALA A 42 -18.45 15.75 0.41
N ALA A 43 -18.77 16.46 -0.68
CA ALA A 43 -20.11 16.98 -0.93
C ALA A 43 -21.15 15.87 -1.21
N GLN A 44 -20.76 14.84 -1.96
CA GLN A 44 -21.60 13.65 -2.19
C GLN A 44 -21.91 12.94 -0.86
N ILE A 45 -20.90 12.74 -0.01
CA ILE A 45 -21.07 12.14 1.32
C ILE A 45 -21.97 12.99 2.22
N ALA A 46 -21.79 14.31 2.23
CA ALA A 46 -22.64 15.22 2.99
C ALA A 46 -24.11 15.13 2.54
N THR A 47 -24.35 14.99 1.23
CA THR A 47 -25.70 14.81 0.67
C THR A 47 -26.35 13.52 1.16
N ILE A 48 -25.58 12.42 1.20
CA ILE A 48 -26.06 11.13 1.70
C ILE A 48 -26.38 11.22 3.19
N ALA A 49 -25.46 11.75 3.98
CA ALA A 49 -25.58 11.88 5.43
C ALA A 49 -26.78 12.76 5.83
N ALA A 50 -27.00 13.87 5.13
CA ALA A 50 -28.05 14.85 5.43
C ALA A 50 -29.42 14.54 4.80
N ASN A 51 -29.60 13.42 4.09
CA ASN A 51 -30.85 13.11 3.43
C ASN A 51 -31.99 12.91 4.47
N PRO A 52 -33.06 13.72 4.48
CA PRO A 52 -34.09 13.64 5.51
C PRO A 52 -35.00 12.42 5.38
N ALA A 53 -34.98 11.72 4.23
CA ALA A 53 -35.77 10.51 4.03
C ALA A 53 -35.18 9.34 4.86
N THR A 54 -36.07 8.47 5.33
CA THR A 54 -35.70 7.20 5.98
C THR A 54 -34.65 6.46 5.16
N PRO A 55 -33.59 5.91 5.80
CA PRO A 55 -32.55 5.17 5.10
C PRO A 55 -33.13 4.01 4.27
N THR A 56 -32.71 3.93 3.01
CA THR A 56 -32.97 2.82 2.10
C THR A 56 -31.66 2.33 1.49
N ILE A 57 -31.65 1.13 0.92
CA ILE A 57 -30.49 0.62 0.18
C ILE A 57 -30.07 1.63 -0.89
N THR A 58 -31.02 2.16 -1.67
CA THR A 58 -30.72 3.12 -2.74
C THR A 58 -30.15 4.44 -2.22
N ASN A 59 -30.76 5.06 -1.20
CA ASN A 59 -30.40 6.41 -0.77
C ASN A 59 -29.23 6.47 0.22
N THR A 60 -28.72 5.31 0.65
CA THR A 60 -27.62 5.21 1.64
C THR A 60 -26.55 4.26 1.15
N LEU A 61 -26.84 2.97 0.98
CA LEU A 61 -25.82 1.97 0.66
C LEU A 61 -25.32 2.11 -0.78
N ALA A 62 -26.22 2.06 -1.77
CA ALA A 62 -25.86 2.22 -3.18
C ALA A 62 -25.33 3.62 -3.47
N ALA A 63 -25.91 4.66 -2.87
CA ALA A 63 -25.40 6.02 -2.99
C ALA A 63 -23.97 6.16 -2.46
N LEU A 64 -23.63 5.47 -1.36
CA LEU A 64 -22.28 5.45 -0.81
C LEU A 64 -21.30 4.70 -1.72
N GLU A 65 -21.71 3.55 -2.27
CA GLU A 65 -20.88 2.76 -3.20
C GLU A 65 -20.58 3.50 -4.51
N LEU A 66 -21.49 4.38 -4.95
CA LEU A 66 -21.31 5.20 -6.16
C LEU A 66 -20.61 6.54 -5.89
N ALA A 67 -20.42 6.92 -4.63
CA ALA A 67 -19.77 8.18 -4.29
C ALA A 67 -18.26 8.11 -4.50
N GLY A 68 -17.66 9.23 -4.93
CA GLY A 68 -16.22 9.38 -5.08
C GLY A 68 -15.62 8.70 -6.31
N GLU A 69 -16.41 8.41 -7.34
CA GLU A 69 -15.93 7.80 -8.60
C GLU A 69 -14.74 8.56 -9.18
N GLU A 70 -14.80 9.89 -9.26
CA GLU A 70 -13.72 10.72 -9.79
C GLU A 70 -12.46 10.64 -8.92
N LEU A 71 -12.63 10.60 -7.59
CA LEU A 71 -11.52 10.39 -6.65
C LEU A 71 -10.90 8.99 -6.85
N GLY A 72 -11.73 7.97 -7.08
CA GLY A 72 -11.31 6.61 -7.37
C GLY A 72 -10.47 6.53 -8.64
N HIS A 73 -10.90 7.19 -9.72
CA HIS A 73 -10.18 7.21 -10.99
C HIS A 73 -8.82 7.90 -10.89
N VAL A 74 -8.74 9.12 -10.34
CA VAL A 74 -7.44 9.80 -10.19
C VAL A 74 -6.51 9.04 -9.25
N ALA A 75 -7.05 8.45 -8.17
CA ALA A 75 -6.27 7.64 -7.24
C ALA A 75 -5.73 6.37 -7.90
N ALA A 76 -6.52 5.67 -8.71
CA ALA A 76 -6.09 4.45 -9.40
C ALA A 76 -4.88 4.71 -10.31
N ILE A 77 -4.91 5.80 -11.07
CA ILE A 77 -3.78 6.20 -11.92
C ILE A 77 -2.58 6.58 -11.05
N PHE A 78 -2.76 7.47 -10.07
CA PHE A 78 -1.66 7.99 -9.26
C PHE A 78 -0.93 6.87 -8.51
N TRP A 79 -1.65 6.00 -7.81
CA TRP A 79 -1.04 4.90 -7.07
C TRP A 79 -0.46 3.82 -7.99
N GLY A 80 -1.02 3.65 -9.19
CA GLY A 80 -0.41 2.83 -10.25
C GLY A 80 0.96 3.36 -10.69
N LEU A 81 1.06 4.66 -10.95
CA LEU A 81 2.33 5.31 -11.28
C LEU A 81 3.30 5.30 -10.11
N ALA A 82 2.87 5.62 -8.88
CA ALA A 82 3.71 5.59 -7.69
C ALA A 82 4.32 4.20 -7.44
N GLY A 83 3.57 3.13 -7.74
CA GLY A 83 4.06 1.75 -7.60
C GLY A 83 4.92 1.22 -8.74
N ALA A 84 4.70 1.68 -9.98
CA ALA A 84 5.30 1.06 -11.17
C ALA A 84 6.21 1.99 -12.01
N HIS A 85 5.99 3.31 -11.96
CA HIS A 85 6.70 4.31 -12.78
C HIS A 85 6.85 5.62 -12.00
N THR A 86 7.46 5.53 -10.83
CA THR A 86 7.60 6.69 -9.94
C THR A 86 8.76 7.60 -10.35
N ASN A 87 8.76 8.82 -9.82
CA ASN A 87 9.79 9.83 -10.01
C ASN A 87 9.77 10.81 -8.80
N PRO A 88 10.72 11.76 -8.70
CA PRO A 88 10.77 12.68 -7.55
C PRO A 88 9.48 13.49 -7.33
N ASP A 89 8.78 13.89 -8.40
CA ASP A 89 7.55 14.66 -8.31
C ASP A 89 6.39 13.80 -7.79
N ILE A 90 6.24 12.57 -8.29
CA ILE A 90 5.24 11.60 -7.81
C ILE A 90 5.50 11.23 -6.35
N GLN A 91 6.76 11.02 -5.94
CA GLN A 91 7.10 10.76 -4.55
C GLN A 91 6.79 11.95 -3.63
N ALA A 92 7.02 13.18 -4.10
CA ALA A 92 6.66 14.39 -3.36
C ALA A 92 5.14 14.51 -3.20
N LEU A 93 4.38 14.26 -4.27
CA LEU A 93 2.92 14.21 -4.22
C LEU A 93 2.41 13.11 -3.29
N GLU A 94 3.01 11.93 -3.30
CA GLU A 94 2.60 10.83 -2.41
C GLU A 94 2.71 11.21 -0.93
N ARG A 95 3.79 11.92 -0.54
CA ARG A 95 3.97 12.40 0.84
C ARG A 95 2.89 13.42 1.26
N ASP A 96 2.41 14.24 0.34
CA ASP A 96 1.32 15.20 0.60
C ASP A 96 -0.07 14.53 0.58
N LEU A 97 -0.30 13.65 -0.40
CA LEU A 97 -1.60 13.03 -0.66
C LEU A 97 -1.93 11.92 0.35
N ALA A 98 -0.98 11.10 0.79
CA ALA A 98 -1.26 10.00 1.73
C ALA A 98 -1.92 10.50 3.05
N PRO A 99 -1.41 11.54 3.73
CA PRO A 99 -2.09 12.14 4.88
C PRO A 99 -3.46 12.76 4.54
N LYS A 100 -3.58 13.48 3.41
CA LYS A 100 -4.85 14.08 2.95
C LYS A 100 -5.94 13.02 2.75
N MET A 101 -5.60 11.94 2.05
CA MET A 101 -6.49 10.80 1.81
C MET A 101 -6.90 10.14 3.13
N SER A 102 -5.96 9.94 4.06
CA SER A 102 -6.25 9.38 5.38
C SER A 102 -7.25 10.23 6.17
N ARG A 103 -7.07 11.57 6.19
CA ARG A 103 -8.01 12.49 6.84
C ARG A 103 -9.38 12.44 6.19
N HIS A 104 -9.45 12.42 4.86
CA HIS A 104 -10.70 12.35 4.09
C HIS A 104 -11.52 11.12 4.45
N PHE A 105 -10.93 9.92 4.36
CA PHE A 105 -11.65 8.69 4.67
C PHE A 105 -11.92 8.51 6.17
N SER A 106 -11.08 9.07 7.05
CA SER A 106 -11.35 9.12 8.49
C SER A 106 -12.60 9.95 8.79
N ALA A 107 -12.75 11.12 8.14
CA ALA A 107 -13.93 11.97 8.28
C ALA A 107 -15.21 11.26 7.82
N ILE A 108 -15.15 10.50 6.71
CA ILE A 108 -16.30 9.71 6.21
C ILE A 108 -16.65 8.59 7.19
N SER A 109 -15.66 7.77 7.56
CA SER A 109 -15.88 6.55 8.35
C SER A 109 -16.34 6.84 9.78
N MET A 110 -16.05 8.03 10.30
CA MET A 110 -16.42 8.45 11.65
C MET A 110 -17.55 9.50 11.67
N ASN A 111 -18.13 9.82 10.50
CA ASN A 111 -19.28 10.71 10.38
C ASN A 111 -20.50 10.10 11.11
N PRO A 112 -21.01 10.75 12.17
CA PRO A 112 -22.09 10.18 12.98
C PRO A 112 -23.41 10.06 12.22
N ASP A 113 -23.74 11.06 11.38
CA ASP A 113 -24.99 11.08 10.63
C ASP A 113 -25.00 9.99 9.55
N LEU A 114 -23.90 9.86 8.81
CA LEU A 114 -23.74 8.80 7.83
C LEU A 114 -23.80 7.42 8.48
N PHE A 115 -23.09 7.22 9.59
CA PHE A 115 -23.11 5.94 10.29
C PHE A 115 -24.50 5.61 10.84
N ALA A 116 -25.26 6.59 11.35
CA ALA A 116 -26.62 6.37 11.83
C ALA A 116 -27.54 5.82 10.73
N ARG A 117 -27.37 6.27 9.48
CA ARG A 117 -28.13 5.73 8.33
C ARG A 117 -27.78 4.27 8.04
N ILE A 118 -26.49 3.93 8.09
CA ILE A 118 -26.00 2.56 7.83
C ILE A 118 -26.39 1.63 9.00
N ASP A 119 -26.33 2.12 10.24
CA ASP A 119 -26.72 1.37 11.44
C ASP A 119 -28.23 1.10 11.46
N ASP A 120 -29.07 2.04 11.01
CA ASP A 120 -30.50 1.79 10.80
C ASP A 120 -30.71 0.61 9.84
N LEU A 121 -30.17 0.68 8.62
CA LEU A 121 -30.28 -0.41 7.65
C LEU A 121 -29.80 -1.75 8.22
N TRP A 122 -28.68 -1.75 8.94
CA TRP A 122 -28.14 -2.94 9.58
C TRP A 122 -29.10 -3.51 10.63
N ASN A 123 -29.66 -2.68 11.51
CA ASN A 123 -30.52 -3.14 12.60
C ASN A 123 -31.85 -3.75 12.12
N ARG A 124 -32.42 -3.21 11.03
CA ARG A 124 -33.66 -3.74 10.40
C ARG A 124 -33.42 -4.62 9.19
N ARG A 125 -32.19 -5.08 8.96
CA ARG A 125 -31.81 -5.88 7.77
C ARG A 125 -32.66 -7.14 7.54
N ALA A 126 -33.20 -7.74 8.60
CA ALA A 126 -34.07 -8.91 8.50
C ALA A 126 -35.42 -8.59 7.81
N ASP A 127 -35.87 -7.34 7.87
CA ASP A 127 -37.15 -6.88 7.32
C ASP A 127 -36.99 -6.26 5.91
N LEU A 128 -35.75 -6.17 5.40
CA LEU A 128 -35.44 -5.52 4.12
C LEU A 128 -35.51 -6.48 2.91
N GLU A 129 -35.76 -7.78 3.14
CA GLU A 129 -35.84 -8.81 2.09
C GLU A 129 -34.67 -8.77 1.09
N LEU A 130 -33.45 -8.57 1.61
CA LEU A 130 -32.24 -8.39 0.78
C LEU A 130 -31.83 -9.69 0.08
N ASP A 131 -31.37 -9.58 -1.16
CA ASP A 131 -30.59 -10.65 -1.78
C ASP A 131 -29.23 -10.86 -1.09
N GLY A 132 -28.56 -11.96 -1.41
CA GLY A 132 -27.31 -12.35 -0.75
C GLY A 132 -26.16 -11.37 -0.97
N GLU A 133 -26.11 -10.70 -2.12
CA GLU A 133 -25.06 -9.74 -2.44
C GLU A 133 -25.26 -8.44 -1.67
N THR A 134 -26.46 -7.89 -1.71
CA THR A 134 -26.84 -6.66 -0.99
C THR A 134 -26.70 -6.85 0.52
N ALA A 135 -27.12 -8.01 1.06
CA ALA A 135 -26.92 -8.34 2.47
C ALA A 135 -25.44 -8.37 2.85
N ARG A 136 -24.58 -8.89 1.95
CA ARG A 136 -23.14 -8.95 2.16
C ARG A 136 -22.48 -7.57 2.09
N VAL A 137 -22.87 -6.73 1.14
CA VAL A 137 -22.39 -5.34 1.05
C VAL A 137 -22.76 -4.58 2.32
N LEU A 138 -24.01 -4.68 2.79
CA LEU A 138 -24.43 -4.04 4.04
C LEU A 138 -23.63 -4.51 5.25
N GLU A 139 -23.38 -5.82 5.38
CA GLU A 139 -22.54 -6.38 6.45
C GLU A 139 -21.11 -5.82 6.41
N LEU A 140 -20.48 -5.83 5.24
CA LEU A 140 -19.10 -5.37 5.06
C LEU A 140 -18.98 -3.87 5.32
N THR A 141 -19.93 -3.08 4.81
CA THR A 141 -19.95 -1.63 5.01
C THR A 141 -20.17 -1.29 6.48
N TRP A 142 -21.16 -1.89 7.16
CA TRP A 142 -21.38 -1.64 8.59
C TRP A 142 -20.18 -2.04 9.44
N LYS A 143 -19.61 -3.24 9.22
CA LYS A 143 -18.39 -3.68 9.93
C LYS A 143 -17.21 -2.77 9.63
N GLY A 144 -17.08 -2.30 8.39
CA GLY A 144 -16.06 -1.34 7.98
C GLY A 144 -16.12 -0.06 8.80
N PHE A 145 -17.29 0.55 8.93
CA PHE A 145 -17.49 1.75 9.77
C PHE A 145 -17.15 1.49 11.24
N VAL A 146 -17.64 0.39 11.82
CA VAL A 146 -17.34 0.04 13.23
C VAL A 146 -15.83 -0.14 13.43
N ARG A 147 -15.15 -0.86 12.53
CA ARG A 147 -13.70 -1.11 12.57
C ARG A 147 -12.85 0.13 12.24
N SER A 148 -13.48 1.17 11.69
CA SER A 148 -12.88 2.48 11.45
C SER A 148 -13.23 3.50 12.53
N GLY A 149 -13.86 3.07 13.63
CA GLY A 149 -14.09 3.90 14.82
C GLY A 149 -15.40 4.68 14.83
N ALA A 150 -16.38 4.33 13.98
CA ALA A 150 -17.68 5.01 13.96
C ALA A 150 -18.39 5.04 15.34
N LYS A 151 -18.15 4.01 16.16
CA LYS A 151 -18.71 3.84 17.52
C LYS A 151 -17.84 4.41 18.65
N LEU A 152 -16.71 5.04 18.35
CA LEU A 152 -15.91 5.73 19.36
C LEU A 152 -16.58 7.04 19.80
N ASP A 153 -16.20 7.53 20.96
CA ASP A 153 -16.51 8.90 21.37
C ASP A 153 -15.67 9.92 20.59
N ASP A 154 -15.95 11.20 20.76
CA ASP A 154 -15.28 12.26 19.99
C ASP A 154 -13.76 12.28 20.22
N ALA A 155 -13.32 12.01 21.46
CA ALA A 155 -11.90 11.92 21.80
C ALA A 155 -11.23 10.72 21.10
N GLY A 156 -11.87 9.55 21.12
CA GLY A 156 -11.39 8.36 20.42
C GLY A 156 -11.37 8.54 18.91
N LYS A 157 -12.38 9.19 18.32
CA LYS A 157 -12.41 9.52 16.89
C LYS A 157 -11.26 10.45 16.50
N ALA A 158 -11.05 11.52 17.26
CA ALA A 158 -9.95 12.45 17.02
C ALA A 158 -8.59 11.73 17.10
N ARG A 159 -8.37 10.93 18.13
CA ARG A 159 -7.13 10.17 18.29
C ARG A 159 -6.92 9.14 17.18
N LEU A 160 -7.97 8.44 16.77
CA LEU A 160 -7.89 7.47 15.67
C LEU A 160 -7.54 8.16 14.34
N ALA A 161 -8.10 9.35 14.08
CA ALA A 161 -7.77 10.13 12.90
C ALA A 161 -6.28 10.50 12.84
N GLU A 162 -5.73 11.02 13.95
CA GLU A 162 -4.30 11.33 14.07
C GLU A 162 -3.42 10.10 13.83
N ILE A 163 -3.77 8.97 14.44
CA ILE A 163 -3.04 7.70 14.25
C ILE A 163 -3.08 7.27 12.79
N ASN A 164 -4.25 7.31 12.14
CA ASN A 164 -4.38 6.91 10.73
C ASN A 164 -3.54 7.80 9.82
N GLU A 165 -3.60 9.12 10.01
CA GLU A 165 -2.81 10.10 9.26
C GLU A 165 -1.31 9.85 9.41
N LYS A 166 -0.84 9.68 10.65
CA LYS A 166 0.57 9.42 10.93
C LYS A 166 1.03 8.09 10.33
N LEU A 167 0.22 7.03 10.45
CA LEU A 167 0.51 5.73 9.82
C LEU A 167 0.58 5.81 8.29
N ALA A 168 -0.25 6.63 7.65
CA ALA A 168 -0.20 6.84 6.21
C ALA A 168 1.11 7.51 5.79
N GLY A 169 1.52 8.57 6.50
CA GLY A 169 2.80 9.25 6.25
C GLY A 169 4.02 8.33 6.50
N LEU A 170 4.00 7.54 7.57
CA LEU A 170 5.05 6.55 7.86
C LEU A 170 5.14 5.47 6.78
N GLY A 171 4.01 5.02 6.23
CA GLY A 171 3.98 4.04 5.14
C GLY A 171 4.62 4.57 3.85
N ALA A 172 4.29 5.79 3.45
CA ALA A 172 4.91 6.45 2.29
C ALA A 172 6.43 6.63 2.49
N ALA A 173 6.84 7.13 3.66
CA ALA A 173 8.26 7.30 3.99
C ALA A 173 9.02 5.97 3.98
N PHE A 174 8.46 4.91 4.56
CA PHE A 174 9.07 3.58 4.59
C PHE A 174 9.39 3.08 3.18
N GLY A 175 8.40 3.14 2.26
CA GLY A 175 8.56 2.68 0.88
C GLY A 175 9.58 3.50 0.10
N GLN A 176 9.53 4.83 0.24
CA GLN A 176 10.47 5.73 -0.44
C GLN A 176 11.91 5.55 0.05
N ASN A 177 12.11 5.32 1.36
CA ASN A 177 13.43 5.03 1.92
C ASN A 177 14.02 3.72 1.37
N VAL A 178 13.22 2.66 1.26
CA VAL A 178 13.67 1.39 0.65
C VAL A 178 14.03 1.61 -0.82
N LEU A 179 13.19 2.34 -1.57
CA LEU A 179 13.45 2.66 -2.97
C LEU A 179 14.73 3.50 -3.15
N ALA A 180 14.99 4.47 -2.27
CA ALA A 180 16.17 5.29 -2.33
C ALA A 180 17.46 4.48 -2.09
N ASP A 181 17.44 3.56 -1.11
CA ASP A 181 18.54 2.62 -0.89
C ASP A 181 18.74 1.67 -2.08
N GLU A 182 17.66 1.18 -2.69
CA GLU A 182 17.73 0.35 -3.90
C GLU A 182 18.31 1.07 -5.10
N ALA A 183 17.81 2.27 -5.39
CA ALA A 183 18.20 3.06 -6.56
C ALA A 183 19.62 3.62 -6.41
N GLY A 184 20.00 4.03 -5.19
CA GLY A 184 21.30 4.61 -4.87
C GLY A 184 22.45 3.61 -4.83
N TRP A 185 22.17 2.32 -4.64
CA TRP A 185 23.21 1.30 -4.54
C TRP A 185 23.59 0.68 -5.89
N ALA A 186 24.89 0.61 -6.17
CA ALA A 186 25.46 -0.20 -7.24
C ALA A 186 26.88 -0.65 -6.86
N LEU A 187 27.22 -1.88 -7.22
CA LEU A 187 28.59 -2.38 -7.20
C LEU A 187 29.12 -2.38 -8.63
N ILE A 188 30.03 -1.44 -8.93
CA ILE A 188 30.64 -1.32 -10.25
C ILE A 188 31.82 -2.29 -10.37
N LEU A 189 31.84 -3.03 -11.47
CA LEU A 189 32.69 -4.15 -11.77
C LEU A 189 33.36 -3.99 -13.13
N ASP A 190 34.53 -4.60 -13.31
CA ASP A 190 35.26 -4.62 -14.58
C ASP A 190 35.20 -6.03 -15.22
N ASP A 191 35.76 -6.22 -16.43
CA ASP A 191 35.62 -7.47 -17.20
C ASP A 191 36.04 -8.74 -16.42
N ALA A 192 37.10 -8.65 -15.61
CA ALA A 192 37.58 -9.78 -14.81
C ALA A 192 36.62 -10.19 -13.67
N ASP A 193 35.70 -9.30 -13.26
CA ASP A 193 34.76 -9.56 -12.19
C ASP A 193 33.50 -10.32 -12.67
N VAL A 194 33.23 -10.30 -13.98
CA VAL A 194 32.03 -10.91 -14.60
C VAL A 194 32.33 -12.17 -15.40
N GLU A 195 33.57 -12.66 -15.36
CA GLU A 195 33.97 -13.89 -16.05
C GLU A 195 33.10 -15.09 -15.63
N GLY A 196 32.57 -15.81 -16.61
CA GLY A 196 31.70 -16.98 -16.41
C GLY A 196 30.22 -16.66 -16.16
N LEU A 197 29.84 -15.39 -16.06
CA LEU A 197 28.43 -15.01 -16.05
C LEU A 197 27.81 -15.17 -17.45
N PRO A 198 26.52 -15.56 -17.57
CA PRO A 198 25.86 -15.64 -18.86
C PRO A 198 25.66 -14.28 -19.51
N ASP A 199 25.64 -14.26 -20.85
CA ASP A 199 25.51 -13.04 -21.67
C ASP A 199 24.29 -12.19 -21.31
N PHE A 200 23.15 -12.81 -20.98
CA PHE A 200 21.95 -12.05 -20.63
C PHE A 200 22.17 -11.19 -19.37
N LEU A 201 22.95 -11.71 -18.41
CA LEU A 201 23.21 -11.04 -17.14
C LEU A 201 24.26 -9.94 -17.33
N THR A 202 25.35 -10.23 -18.05
CA THR A 202 26.39 -9.24 -18.33
C THR A 202 25.85 -8.09 -19.17
N ALA A 203 24.97 -8.36 -20.15
CA ALA A 203 24.28 -7.31 -20.90
C ALA A 203 23.41 -6.41 -20.02
N ALA A 204 22.59 -7.00 -19.14
CA ALA A 204 21.76 -6.23 -18.20
C ALA A 204 22.59 -5.40 -17.21
N MET A 205 23.71 -5.96 -16.72
CA MET A 205 24.64 -5.24 -15.83
C MET A 205 25.38 -4.11 -16.55
N ALA A 206 25.72 -4.28 -17.84
CA ALA A 206 26.34 -3.24 -18.66
C ALA A 206 25.37 -2.07 -18.93
N GLU A 207 24.11 -2.36 -19.25
CA GLU A 207 23.07 -1.33 -19.40
C GLU A 207 22.85 -0.57 -18.08
N ALA A 208 22.79 -1.30 -16.95
CA ALA A 208 22.69 -0.69 -15.63
C ALA A 208 23.89 0.23 -15.32
N ALA A 209 25.11 -0.14 -15.71
CA ALA A 209 26.28 0.71 -15.55
C ALA A 209 26.24 1.94 -16.45
N GLU A 210 25.89 1.78 -17.74
CA GLU A 210 25.79 2.89 -18.69
C GLU A 210 24.74 3.92 -18.26
N SER A 211 23.58 3.47 -17.77
CA SER A 211 22.54 4.36 -17.22
C SER A 211 23.02 5.20 -16.01
N ARG A 212 24.11 4.76 -15.37
CA ARG A 212 24.75 5.41 -14.22
C ARG A 212 26.03 6.17 -14.62
N GLY A 213 26.32 6.31 -15.91
CA GLY A 213 27.50 7.01 -16.42
C GLY A 213 28.79 6.18 -16.41
N GLU A 214 28.73 4.90 -16.08
CA GLU A 214 29.88 3.98 -15.98
C GLU A 214 30.02 3.15 -17.26
N LYS A 215 30.09 3.82 -18.42
CA LYS A 215 30.13 3.15 -19.73
C LYS A 215 31.37 2.25 -19.88
N GLY A 216 31.15 1.04 -20.40
CA GLY A 216 32.20 0.04 -20.59
C GLY A 216 32.51 -0.78 -19.33
N ARG A 217 31.69 -0.64 -18.28
CA ARG A 217 31.77 -1.40 -17.03
C ARG A 217 30.45 -2.14 -16.79
N TYR A 218 30.37 -2.86 -15.68
CA TYR A 218 29.16 -3.61 -15.28
C TYR A 218 28.70 -3.16 -13.89
N ALA A 219 27.40 -3.12 -13.66
CA ALA A 219 26.83 -2.77 -12.37
C ALA A 219 25.94 -3.89 -11.85
N VAL A 220 26.31 -4.46 -10.69
CA VAL A 220 25.35 -5.20 -9.88
C VAL A 220 24.49 -4.17 -9.16
N THR A 221 23.17 -4.26 -9.33
CA THR A 221 22.19 -3.43 -8.62
C THR A 221 21.37 -4.29 -7.65
N LEU A 222 20.54 -3.64 -6.82
CA LEU A 222 19.64 -4.36 -5.91
C LEU A 222 18.30 -4.75 -6.56
N SER A 223 18.11 -4.49 -7.86
CA SER A 223 16.99 -5.06 -8.62
C SER A 223 17.08 -6.59 -8.62
N ARG A 224 15.97 -7.26 -8.35
CA ARG A 224 15.90 -8.73 -8.36
C ARG A 224 16.39 -9.35 -9.68
N SER A 225 16.15 -8.67 -10.81
CA SER A 225 16.56 -9.14 -12.14
C SER A 225 18.08 -9.23 -12.32
N ILE A 226 18.86 -8.52 -11.52
CA ILE A 226 20.33 -8.58 -11.53
C ILE A 226 20.85 -9.29 -10.28
N TYR A 227 20.34 -8.94 -9.10
CA TYR A 227 20.80 -9.47 -7.81
C TYR A 227 20.66 -11.00 -7.74
N GLU A 228 19.49 -11.55 -8.00
CA GLU A 228 19.25 -13.00 -7.87
C GLU A 228 20.13 -13.85 -8.80
N PRO A 229 20.20 -13.58 -10.12
CA PRO A 229 21.08 -14.34 -11.00
C PRO A 229 22.56 -14.09 -10.69
N PHE A 230 22.97 -12.88 -10.26
CA PHE A 230 24.35 -12.64 -9.82
C PHE A 230 24.71 -13.49 -8.59
N MET A 231 23.84 -13.54 -7.58
CA MET A 231 24.03 -14.36 -6.38
C MET A 231 24.07 -15.86 -6.69
N THR A 232 23.35 -16.30 -7.73
CA THR A 232 23.25 -17.70 -8.13
C THR A 232 24.44 -18.14 -9.00
N LEU A 233 24.89 -17.29 -9.93
CA LEU A 233 25.78 -17.69 -11.03
C LEU A 233 27.20 -17.14 -10.92
N SER A 234 27.41 -16.06 -10.16
CA SER A 234 28.76 -15.50 -10.00
C SER A 234 29.63 -16.46 -9.22
N LEU A 235 30.85 -16.71 -9.70
CA LEU A 235 31.86 -17.48 -8.98
C LEU A 235 32.56 -16.65 -7.89
N ARG A 236 32.43 -15.32 -7.91
CA ARG A 236 33.13 -14.38 -7.02
C ARG A 236 32.46 -14.23 -5.66
N ARG A 237 32.89 -15.06 -4.68
CA ARG A 237 32.38 -15.04 -3.30
C ARG A 237 32.45 -13.66 -2.66
N ASP A 238 33.56 -12.95 -2.84
CA ASP A 238 33.79 -11.62 -2.30
C ASP A 238 32.80 -10.58 -2.83
N LEU A 239 32.42 -10.67 -4.12
CA LEU A 239 31.44 -9.78 -4.72
C LEU A 239 30.00 -10.17 -4.34
N ARG A 240 29.70 -11.47 -4.26
CA ARG A 240 28.42 -11.97 -3.73
C ARG A 240 28.20 -11.51 -2.29
N GLU A 241 29.23 -11.50 -1.45
CA GLU A 241 29.15 -11.00 -0.07
C GLU A 241 28.81 -9.51 -0.01
N LYS A 242 29.46 -8.68 -0.84
CA LYS A 242 29.14 -7.24 -0.96
C LYS A 242 27.70 -7.01 -1.43
N ALA A 243 27.26 -7.73 -2.46
CA ALA A 243 25.90 -7.64 -2.98
C ALA A 243 24.86 -8.10 -1.95
N PHE A 244 25.12 -9.19 -1.25
CA PHE A 244 24.26 -9.69 -0.17
C PHE A 244 24.09 -8.64 0.93
N HIS A 245 25.19 -8.06 1.42
CA HIS A 245 25.13 -7.02 2.43
C HIS A 245 24.30 -5.81 1.95
N GLY A 246 24.53 -5.34 0.72
CA GLY A 246 23.73 -4.26 0.14
C GLY A 246 22.23 -4.58 0.10
N PHE A 247 21.88 -5.79 -0.31
CA PHE A 247 20.48 -6.22 -0.42
C PHE A 247 19.78 -6.40 0.93
N THR A 248 20.46 -6.96 1.93
CA THR A 248 19.86 -7.23 3.24
C THR A 248 19.76 -6.00 4.14
N MET A 249 20.54 -4.95 3.87
CA MET A 249 20.58 -3.74 4.68
C MET A 249 19.67 -2.62 4.17
N ARG A 250 18.91 -2.82 3.09
CA ARG A 250 17.96 -1.82 2.56
C ARG A 250 16.97 -1.36 3.63
N GLY A 251 16.91 -0.05 3.86
CA GLY A 251 16.10 0.56 4.91
C GLY A 251 16.69 0.36 6.32
N GLN A 252 17.91 -0.16 6.46
CA GLN A 252 18.59 -0.35 7.74
C GLN A 252 20.07 0.07 7.67
N ASN A 253 20.43 0.92 6.71
CA ASN A 253 21.80 1.40 6.49
C ASN A 253 22.22 2.53 7.45
N GLY A 254 21.37 2.95 8.40
CA GLY A 254 21.55 4.21 9.12
C GLY A 254 21.32 5.43 8.22
N GLY A 255 21.51 6.63 8.77
CA GLY A 255 21.38 7.88 8.00
C GLY A 255 19.93 8.24 7.67
N GLU A 256 19.73 8.91 6.53
CA GLU A 256 18.44 9.50 6.13
C GLU A 256 17.35 8.49 5.78
N HIS A 257 17.73 7.33 5.22
CA HIS A 257 16.78 6.29 4.78
C HIS A 257 16.59 5.15 5.80
N ASP A 258 17.04 5.33 7.04
CA ASP A 258 16.87 4.30 8.07
C ASP A 258 15.40 4.17 8.50
N ASN A 259 14.85 2.97 8.35
CA ASN A 259 13.46 2.67 8.68
C ASN A 259 13.28 2.11 10.11
N SER A 260 14.32 1.98 10.92
CA SER A 260 14.21 1.37 12.26
C SER A 260 13.25 2.16 13.16
N ALA A 261 13.39 3.49 13.17
CA ALA A 261 12.50 4.37 13.93
C ALA A 261 11.07 4.38 13.36
N ILE A 262 10.94 4.38 12.03
CA ILE A 262 9.64 4.32 11.34
C ILE A 262 8.89 3.03 11.70
N VAL A 263 9.58 1.88 11.71
CA VAL A 263 9.00 0.59 12.10
C VAL A 263 8.58 0.61 13.57
N ALA A 264 9.43 1.09 14.47
CA ALA A 264 9.11 1.16 15.89
C ALA A 264 7.87 2.04 16.16
N GLU A 265 7.80 3.22 15.56
CA GLU A 265 6.64 4.12 15.67
C GLU A 265 5.38 3.49 15.06
N THR A 266 5.51 2.87 13.89
CA THR A 266 4.40 2.16 13.22
C THR A 266 3.82 1.06 14.11
N LEU A 267 4.67 0.26 14.76
CA LEU A 267 4.22 -0.81 15.67
C LEU A 267 3.52 -0.25 16.90
N ALA A 268 4.04 0.82 17.50
CA ALA A 268 3.42 1.49 18.64
C ALA A 268 2.03 2.04 18.29
N LEU A 269 1.90 2.75 17.18
CA LEU A 269 0.64 3.31 16.68
C LEU A 269 -0.37 2.23 16.30
N ARG A 270 0.08 1.13 15.68
CA ARG A 270 -0.78 -0.02 15.37
C ARG A 270 -1.32 -0.69 16.64
N ALA A 271 -0.49 -0.83 17.67
CA ALA A 271 -0.93 -1.37 18.96
C ALA A 271 -1.93 -0.44 19.67
N GLU A 272 -1.69 0.88 19.63
CA GLU A 272 -2.62 1.86 20.17
C GLU A 272 -3.96 1.84 19.42
N LYS A 273 -3.94 1.87 18.09
CA LYS A 273 -5.14 1.75 17.25
C LYS A 273 -5.98 0.52 17.58
N ALA A 274 -5.33 -0.64 17.77
CA ALA A 274 -6.03 -1.87 18.14
C ALA A 274 -6.77 -1.73 19.48
N ARG A 275 -6.07 -1.26 20.52
CA ARG A 275 -6.66 -1.05 21.84
C ARG A 275 -7.80 -0.05 21.82
N LEU A 276 -7.63 1.05 21.08
CA LEU A 276 -8.67 2.08 20.92
C LEU A 276 -9.95 1.50 20.32
N LEU A 277 -9.81 0.56 19.39
CA LEU A 277 -10.92 -0.14 18.75
C LEU A 277 -11.41 -1.38 19.52
N GLY A 278 -10.91 -1.62 20.74
CA GLY A 278 -11.33 -2.74 21.60
C GLY A 278 -10.67 -4.09 21.27
N TYR A 279 -9.60 -4.11 20.49
CA TYR A 279 -8.83 -5.33 20.17
C TYR A 279 -7.56 -5.42 21.04
N GLU A 280 -7.23 -6.64 21.47
CA GLU A 280 -6.03 -6.91 22.26
C GLU A 280 -4.74 -6.59 21.48
N THR A 281 -4.71 -6.96 20.20
CA THR A 281 -3.55 -6.78 19.32
C THR A 281 -3.96 -6.28 17.95
N TYR A 282 -3.01 -5.66 17.23
CA TYR A 282 -3.24 -5.29 15.84
C TYR A 282 -3.48 -6.50 14.93
N ALA A 283 -2.91 -7.67 15.25
CA ALA A 283 -3.19 -8.91 14.55
C ALA A 283 -4.66 -9.33 14.70
N ALA A 284 -5.21 -9.27 15.92
CA ALA A 284 -6.64 -9.52 16.16
C ALA A 284 -7.52 -8.53 15.37
N LEU A 285 -7.19 -7.24 15.40
CA LEU A 285 -7.88 -6.24 14.58
C LEU A 285 -7.81 -6.60 13.10
N LYS A 286 -6.64 -6.95 12.56
CA LYS A 286 -6.47 -7.24 11.13
C LYS A 286 -7.14 -8.53 10.69
N LEU A 287 -7.18 -9.55 11.54
CA LEU A 287 -7.69 -10.88 11.19
C LEU A 287 -9.20 -11.02 11.34
N ASP A 288 -9.87 -10.18 12.13
CA ASP A 288 -11.32 -10.28 12.40
C ASP A 288 -12.19 -10.34 11.12
N ASN A 289 -11.86 -9.56 10.09
CA ASN A 289 -12.55 -9.62 8.79
C ASN A 289 -11.88 -10.53 7.74
N THR A 290 -10.97 -11.42 8.13
CA THR A 290 -10.32 -12.41 7.25
C THR A 290 -10.93 -13.80 7.43
N MET A 291 -10.49 -14.78 6.66
CA MET A 291 -10.91 -16.18 6.82
C MET A 291 -10.35 -16.82 8.10
N ALA A 292 -9.11 -16.47 8.49
CA ALA A 292 -8.47 -17.06 9.67
C ALA A 292 -9.05 -16.57 11.00
N LYS A 293 -9.68 -15.38 11.01
CA LYS A 293 -10.35 -14.74 12.16
C LYS A 293 -9.46 -14.36 13.35
N THR A 294 -8.54 -15.22 13.76
CA THR A 294 -7.78 -15.07 15.00
C THR A 294 -6.30 -15.33 14.77
N PRO A 295 -5.40 -14.68 15.55
CA PRO A 295 -3.98 -15.01 15.55
C PRO A 295 -3.72 -16.50 15.84
N ASP A 296 -4.47 -17.11 16.76
CA ASP A 296 -4.30 -18.51 17.13
C ASP A 296 -4.57 -19.47 15.96
N ALA A 297 -5.60 -19.21 15.16
CA ALA A 297 -5.86 -20.01 13.96
C ALA A 297 -4.75 -19.87 12.91
N VAL A 298 -4.14 -18.68 12.80
CA VAL A 298 -2.97 -18.48 11.92
C VAL A 298 -1.77 -19.26 12.44
N MET A 299 -1.46 -19.16 13.74
CA MET A 299 -0.33 -19.87 14.34
C MET A 299 -0.52 -21.39 14.31
N GLY A 300 -1.75 -21.87 14.54
CA GLY A 300 -2.10 -23.29 14.41
C GLY A 300 -1.89 -23.86 13.00
N LEU A 301 -1.85 -23.01 11.96
CA LEU A 301 -1.46 -23.40 10.61
C LEU A 301 0.06 -23.26 10.38
N LEU A 302 0.67 -22.16 10.83
CA LEU A 302 2.07 -21.83 10.52
C LEU A 302 3.09 -22.63 11.35
N GLU A 303 2.83 -22.90 12.63
CA GLU A 303 3.76 -23.61 13.51
C GLU A 303 4.03 -25.05 13.05
N PRO A 304 3.02 -25.86 12.68
CA PRO A 304 3.27 -27.21 12.16
C PRO A 304 4.11 -27.20 10.87
N VAL A 305 3.86 -26.23 9.98
CA VAL A 305 4.64 -26.07 8.74
C VAL A 305 6.08 -25.69 9.08
N TRP A 306 6.28 -24.75 10.00
CA TRP A 306 7.59 -24.32 10.45
C TRP A 306 8.42 -25.46 11.06
N ASP A 307 7.80 -26.29 11.90
CA ASP A 307 8.47 -27.42 12.53
C ASP A 307 8.99 -28.44 11.51
N MET A 308 8.19 -28.75 10.49
CA MET A 308 8.61 -29.62 9.39
C MET A 308 9.68 -28.96 8.50
N ALA A 309 9.49 -27.68 8.18
CA ALA A 309 10.40 -26.92 7.31
C ALA A 309 11.82 -26.81 7.90
N LYS A 310 11.96 -26.67 9.22
CA LYS A 310 13.27 -26.64 9.90
C LYS A 310 14.10 -27.89 9.62
N GLY A 311 13.49 -29.07 9.66
CA GLY A 311 14.18 -30.33 9.39
C GLY A 311 14.71 -30.40 7.95
N LYS A 312 13.87 -30.02 6.99
CA LYS A 312 14.27 -29.99 5.57
C LYS A 312 15.35 -28.92 5.31
N ALA A 313 15.19 -27.72 5.85
CA ALA A 313 16.18 -26.65 5.72
C ALA A 313 17.56 -27.04 6.30
N ALA A 314 17.58 -27.75 7.44
CA ALA A 314 18.83 -28.26 8.01
C ALA A 314 19.50 -29.31 7.11
N ALA A 315 18.72 -30.21 6.50
CA ALA A 315 19.22 -31.19 5.55
C ALA A 315 19.77 -30.52 4.28
N ASP A 316 19.06 -29.53 3.73
CA ASP A 316 19.51 -28.78 2.56
C ASP A 316 20.79 -27.97 2.87
N ALA A 317 20.88 -27.36 4.05
CA ALA A 317 22.10 -26.69 4.49
C ALA A 317 23.29 -27.65 4.64
N ALA A 318 23.07 -28.88 5.11
CA ALA A 318 24.12 -29.90 5.17
C ALA A 318 24.60 -30.32 3.77
N GLU A 319 23.67 -30.49 2.83
CA GLU A 319 24.00 -30.83 1.44
C GLU A 319 24.75 -29.69 0.74
N LEU A 320 24.32 -28.44 0.91
CA LEU A 320 25.02 -27.28 0.37
C LEU A 320 26.45 -27.16 0.92
N ARG A 321 26.68 -27.48 2.20
CA ARG A 321 28.04 -27.52 2.77
C ARG A 321 28.90 -28.65 2.22
N ARG A 322 28.30 -29.75 1.77
CA ARG A 322 29.02 -30.91 1.22
C ARG A 322 29.57 -30.62 -0.18
N ILE A 323 28.88 -29.78 -0.95
CA ILE A 323 29.26 -29.44 -2.33
C ILE A 323 30.02 -28.12 -2.46
N ALA A 324 30.09 -27.33 -1.38
CA ALA A 324 30.85 -26.08 -1.28
C ALA A 324 32.35 -26.32 -1.03
#